data_AF-A0A9D5ABE7-F1
#
_entry.id   AF-A0A9D5ABE7-F1
#
_cell.length_a   1.000
_cell.length_b   1.000
_cell.length_c   1.000
_cell.angle_alpha   90.00
_cell.angle_beta   90.00
_cell.angle_gamma   90.00
#
_symmetry.space_group_name_H-M   'P 1'
#
loop_
_entity.id
_entity.type
_entity.pdbx_description
1 polymer ?
#
loop_
_entity_poly.entity_id
_entity_poly.type
_entity_poly.pdbx_seq_one_letter_code
_entity_poly.pdbx_strand_id
1 'polypeptide(L)'
;MLECIFSFNDRIRDSMLGGSPFGNILQQGFVTGLRLQPNGHDHGTEANMKSTLAASMDHIQIGMAGNLQDFVLTNSKGEEVKGSEVLTYGGTPVAFASSPIETVNYVSAHDNETLFDIVSIKTPMDIGVAERCRINYLATSVIALSQGIPFFHSGDEILRSKSLDRDSYNSGDWFNRLDFTYNSNNWGVGLPPREKNEKSWSLIQPRLADPSFRPQRSDILATMDNFLNLLRIRYSSPLFRLRTANAIQQRVRFHNTGPSLAYGVIVMSIEDGHDGFPGLSQLDSIYSFIVVVVNASPQEVSFVSPSMQSRNLQLHPIQEMSSDDLVKSSKYEASAGCFSVPRRTTAVFVEPRKI
;
A
#
# COMPACT_ATOMS: atom_id res chain seq x y z
N MET A 1 -27.59 19.10 6.18
CA MET A 1 -26.28 18.97 5.55
C MET A 1 -25.27 18.79 6.67
N LEU A 2 -24.84 17.57 6.95
CA LEU A 2 -23.63 17.37 7.75
C LEU A 2 -22.46 17.76 6.84
N GLU A 3 -21.62 18.67 7.29
CA GLU A 3 -20.36 19.00 6.63
C GLU A 3 -19.48 17.74 6.68
N CYS A 4 -19.44 16.97 5.59
CA CYS A 4 -18.48 15.88 5.46
C CYS A 4 -17.07 16.49 5.34
N ILE A 5 -16.40 16.66 6.47
CA ILE A 5 -15.00 17.07 6.55
C ILE A 5 -14.12 15.81 6.47
N PHE A 6 -13.17 15.82 5.54
CA PHE A 6 -12.23 14.71 5.38
C PHE A 6 -11.16 14.72 6.49
N SER A 7 -10.64 13.54 6.83
CA SER A 7 -9.57 13.36 7.81
C SER A 7 -8.50 12.40 7.27
N PHE A 8 -7.24 12.66 7.62
CA PHE A 8 -6.13 11.78 7.30
C PHE A 8 -6.22 10.46 8.08
N ASN A 9 -6.14 9.35 7.36
CA ASN A 9 -6.14 8.01 7.93
C ASN A 9 -4.71 7.58 8.29
N ASP A 10 -4.30 7.87 9.52
CA ASP A 10 -3.06 7.41 10.14
C ASP A 10 -3.02 5.88 10.34
N ARG A 11 -4.18 5.19 10.46
CA ARG A 11 -4.22 3.74 10.70
C ARG A 11 -3.63 2.96 9.52
N ILE A 12 -4.01 3.31 8.28
CA ILE A 12 -3.42 2.66 7.10
C ILE A 12 -1.94 3.01 6.93
N ARG A 13 -1.53 4.26 7.21
CA ARG A 13 -0.13 4.69 7.18
C ARG A 13 0.73 3.83 8.11
N ASP A 14 0.33 3.73 9.37
CA ASP A 14 1.09 3.05 10.42
C ASP A 14 1.11 1.53 10.21
N SER A 15 0.01 0.94 9.73
CA SER A 15 -0.03 -0.50 9.40
C SER A 15 0.80 -0.85 8.16
N MET A 16 0.87 0.04 7.17
CA MET A 16 1.74 -0.14 6.00
C MET A 16 3.22 -0.03 6.37
N LEU A 17 3.60 1.06 7.04
CA LEU A 17 5.00 1.40 7.28
C LEU A 17 5.58 0.81 8.56
N GLY A 18 4.76 0.61 9.59
CA GLY A 18 5.17 0.05 10.88
C GLY A 18 5.47 1.08 11.95
N GLY A 19 4.97 0.80 13.15
CA GLY A 19 5.13 1.66 14.31
C GLY A 19 4.28 2.92 14.19
N SER A 20 4.82 4.05 14.64
CA SER A 20 4.21 5.38 14.49
C SER A 20 5.34 6.42 14.41
N PRO A 21 5.05 7.68 14.03
CA PRO A 21 6.04 8.75 14.01
C PRO A 21 6.72 9.03 15.36
N PHE A 22 6.15 8.55 16.47
CA PHE A 22 6.64 8.75 17.82
C PHE A 22 7.24 7.48 18.44
N GLY A 23 7.14 6.34 17.72
CA GLY A 23 7.65 5.04 18.16
C GLY A 23 9.12 4.81 17.80
N ASN A 24 9.57 3.57 17.93
CA ASN A 24 10.91 3.19 17.47
C ASN A 24 10.95 3.22 15.94
N ILE A 25 11.91 3.96 15.39
CA ILE A 25 12.05 4.16 13.93
C ILE A 25 12.28 2.84 13.17
N LEU A 26 12.83 1.80 13.81
CA LEU A 26 13.07 0.48 13.20
C LEU A 26 11.87 -0.48 13.29
N GLN A 27 10.75 -0.08 13.90
CA GLN A 27 9.56 -0.92 13.94
C GLN A 27 8.99 -1.13 12.53
N GLN A 28 8.87 -2.39 12.08
CA GLN A 28 8.45 -2.73 10.72
C GLN A 28 6.93 -2.89 10.63
N GLY A 29 6.38 -2.65 9.44
CA GLY A 29 4.98 -2.87 9.08
C GLY A 29 4.83 -3.82 7.89
N PHE A 30 3.65 -3.78 7.28
CA PHE A 30 3.27 -4.68 6.19
C PHE A 30 4.23 -4.63 4.99
N VAL A 31 4.59 -3.45 4.49
CA VAL A 31 5.48 -3.35 3.31
C VAL A 31 6.97 -3.30 3.67
N THR A 32 7.32 -2.95 4.90
CA THR A 32 8.73 -2.79 5.31
C THR A 32 9.34 -4.06 5.89
N GLY A 33 8.62 -5.20 5.87
CA GLY A 33 9.19 -6.53 6.11
C GLY A 33 8.91 -7.14 7.49
N LEU A 34 7.93 -6.64 8.26
CA LEU A 34 7.58 -7.24 9.55
C LEU A 34 7.35 -8.75 9.37
N ARG A 35 8.07 -9.57 10.13
CA ARG A 35 8.14 -11.04 10.02
C ARG A 35 8.74 -11.59 8.70
N LEU A 36 8.36 -11.05 7.56
CA LEU A 36 8.69 -11.57 6.22
C LEU A 36 10.15 -11.34 5.84
N GLN A 37 10.73 -10.25 6.35
CA GLN A 37 12.14 -9.89 6.14
C GLN A 37 12.63 -9.01 7.31
N PRO A 38 12.93 -9.62 8.47
CA PRO A 38 13.29 -8.89 9.69
C PRO A 38 14.54 -8.03 9.53
N ASN A 39 14.52 -6.81 10.09
CA ASN A 39 15.62 -5.84 9.96
C ASN A 39 16.65 -5.87 11.12
N GLY A 40 16.55 -6.86 12.02
CA GLY A 40 17.41 -7.00 13.20
C GLY A 40 16.96 -6.23 14.45
N HIS A 41 15.91 -5.41 14.36
CA HIS A 41 15.22 -4.87 15.54
C HIS A 41 14.37 -5.97 16.21
N ASP A 42 14.24 -5.90 17.53
CA ASP A 42 13.38 -6.83 18.29
C ASP A 42 11.90 -6.40 18.18
N HIS A 43 11.13 -7.11 17.37
CA HIS A 43 9.67 -6.94 17.27
C HIS A 43 8.89 -7.93 18.15
N GLY A 44 9.56 -8.57 19.12
CA GLY A 44 9.00 -9.60 19.98
C GLY A 44 9.08 -11.00 19.39
N THR A 45 8.30 -11.92 19.96
CA THR A 45 8.30 -13.33 19.53
C THR A 45 7.70 -13.51 18.13
N GLU A 46 7.95 -14.66 17.50
CA GLU A 46 7.30 -15.02 16.23
C GLU A 46 5.76 -14.95 16.31
N ALA A 47 5.17 -15.29 17.46
CA ALA A 47 3.73 -15.16 17.68
C ALA A 47 3.29 -13.68 17.73
N ASN A 48 4.09 -12.80 18.33
CA ASN A 48 3.83 -11.36 18.32
C ASN A 48 3.90 -10.80 16.90
N MET A 49 4.96 -11.09 16.16
CA MET A 49 5.12 -10.62 14.78
C MET A 49 4.01 -11.12 13.86
N LYS A 50 3.58 -12.39 14.00
CA LYS A 50 2.39 -12.93 13.29
C LYS A 50 1.14 -12.13 13.60
N SER A 51 0.83 -11.97 14.89
CA SER A 51 -0.36 -11.25 15.33
C SER A 51 -0.36 -9.79 14.87
N THR A 52 0.77 -9.08 14.99
CA THR A 52 0.90 -7.69 14.55
C THR A 52 0.79 -7.53 13.04
N LEU A 53 1.38 -8.44 12.26
CA LEU A 53 1.26 -8.39 10.80
C LEU A 53 -0.19 -8.69 10.36
N ALA A 54 -0.84 -9.67 10.99
CA ALA A 54 -2.22 -10.02 10.72
C ALA A 54 -3.18 -8.85 11.05
N ALA A 55 -3.02 -8.22 12.22
CA ALA A 55 -3.78 -7.02 12.58
C ALA A 55 -3.51 -5.84 11.63
N SER A 56 -2.27 -5.67 11.18
CA SER A 56 -1.93 -4.65 10.18
C SER A 56 -2.65 -4.90 8.85
N MET A 57 -2.76 -6.17 8.44
CA MET A 57 -3.53 -6.53 7.24
C MET A 57 -5.01 -6.21 7.40
N ASP A 58 -5.62 -6.44 8.57
CA ASP A 58 -7.02 -6.04 8.82
C ASP A 58 -7.19 -4.51 8.71
N HIS A 59 -6.28 -3.75 9.32
CA HIS A 59 -6.31 -2.28 9.24
C HIS A 59 -6.16 -1.76 7.81
N ILE A 60 -5.27 -2.37 7.02
CA ILE A 60 -5.06 -1.98 5.63
C ILE A 60 -6.31 -2.32 4.81
N GLN A 61 -6.92 -3.49 5.00
CA GLN A 61 -8.17 -3.86 4.32
C GLN A 61 -9.31 -2.88 4.64
N ILE A 62 -9.47 -2.51 5.92
CA ILE A 62 -10.44 -1.48 6.33
C ILE A 62 -10.14 -0.13 5.66
N GLY A 63 -8.89 0.32 5.65
CA GLY A 63 -8.49 1.54 4.96
C GLY A 63 -8.73 1.48 3.45
N MET A 64 -8.43 0.35 2.81
CA MET A 64 -8.68 0.09 1.39
C MET A 64 -10.18 0.09 1.05
N ALA A 65 -11.05 -0.23 2.01
CA ALA A 65 -12.51 -0.10 1.90
C ALA A 65 -13.04 1.29 2.36
N GLY A 66 -12.19 2.32 2.38
CA GLY A 66 -12.61 3.70 2.68
C GLY A 66 -12.71 4.02 4.16
N ASN A 67 -12.12 3.19 5.03
CA ASN A 67 -12.07 3.35 6.49
C ASN A 67 -13.46 3.52 7.16
N LEU A 68 -14.44 2.80 6.63
CA LEU A 68 -15.85 2.90 6.97
C LEU A 68 -16.20 2.15 8.25
N GLN A 69 -16.90 2.81 9.18
CA GLN A 69 -17.29 2.24 10.47
C GLN A 69 -18.10 0.96 10.30
N ASP A 70 -19.13 0.99 9.45
CA ASP A 70 -20.06 -0.13 9.24
C ASP A 70 -19.62 -1.12 8.16
N PHE A 71 -18.43 -0.96 7.56
CA PHE A 71 -17.96 -1.92 6.58
C PHE A 71 -17.64 -3.25 7.25
N VAL A 72 -18.30 -4.33 6.82
CA VAL A 72 -18.12 -5.67 7.40
C VAL A 72 -17.04 -6.43 6.62
N LEU A 73 -16.06 -6.96 7.36
CA LEU A 73 -15.02 -7.85 6.85
C LEU A 73 -14.80 -9.04 7.78
N THR A 74 -14.21 -10.10 7.26
CA THR A 74 -13.65 -11.19 8.08
C THR A 74 -12.26 -10.76 8.58
N ASN A 75 -12.09 -10.62 9.89
CA ASN A 75 -10.79 -10.26 10.48
C ASN A 75 -9.80 -11.43 10.46
N SER A 76 -8.58 -11.19 10.93
CA SER A 76 -7.53 -12.20 10.99
C SER A 76 -7.80 -13.35 11.96
N LYS A 77 -8.82 -13.26 12.81
CA LYS A 77 -9.28 -14.34 13.69
C LYS A 77 -10.39 -15.19 13.05
N GLY A 78 -10.91 -14.78 11.89
CA GLY A 78 -11.98 -15.46 11.18
C GLY A 78 -13.39 -14.99 11.60
N GLU A 79 -13.49 -13.88 12.32
CA GLU A 79 -14.76 -13.32 12.79
C GLU A 79 -15.25 -12.25 11.80
N GLU A 80 -16.56 -12.24 11.50
CA GLU A 80 -17.18 -11.13 10.79
C GLU A 80 -17.35 -9.96 11.76
N VAL A 81 -16.70 -8.84 11.44
CA VAL A 81 -16.69 -7.64 12.27
C VAL A 81 -16.87 -6.40 11.41
N LYS A 82 -17.42 -5.35 12.00
CA LYS A 82 -17.43 -4.01 11.42
C LYS A 82 -16.05 -3.37 11.53
N GLY A 83 -15.73 -2.44 10.64
CA GLY A 83 -14.49 -1.65 10.70
C GLY A 83 -14.32 -0.92 12.05
N SER A 84 -15.42 -0.50 12.69
CA SER A 84 -15.40 0.15 14.01
C SER A 84 -15.12 -0.81 15.18
N GLU A 85 -15.31 -2.11 14.97
CA GLU A 85 -15.08 -3.15 16.00
C GLU A 85 -13.64 -3.66 15.99
N VAL A 86 -12.89 -3.39 14.91
CA VAL A 86 -11.45 -3.60 14.88
C VAL A 86 -10.77 -2.43 15.58
N LEU A 87 -9.95 -2.75 16.59
CA LEU A 87 -9.32 -1.76 17.45
C LEU A 87 -7.82 -1.65 17.17
N THR A 88 -7.32 -0.42 17.18
CA THR A 88 -5.90 -0.10 17.27
C THR A 88 -5.30 -0.63 18.57
N TYR A 89 -3.97 -0.70 18.66
CA TYR A 89 -3.28 -1.09 19.90
C TYR A 89 -3.66 -0.19 21.10
N GLY A 90 -3.97 1.09 20.86
CA GLY A 90 -4.44 2.03 21.87
C GLY A 90 -5.93 1.89 22.24
N GLY A 91 -6.65 0.90 21.71
CA GLY A 91 -8.05 0.63 22.02
C GLY A 91 -9.06 1.53 21.28
N THR A 92 -8.61 2.40 20.37
CA THR A 92 -9.53 3.20 19.53
C THR A 92 -9.94 2.43 18.28
N PRO A 93 -11.18 2.62 17.77
CA PRO A 93 -11.61 2.05 16.49
C PRO A 93 -10.65 2.39 15.36
N VAL A 94 -10.41 1.42 14.48
CA VAL A 94 -9.64 1.62 13.25
C VAL A 94 -10.42 2.50 12.28
N ALA A 95 -11.67 2.09 12.01
CA ALA A 95 -12.56 2.84 11.14
C ALA A 95 -13.30 3.95 11.88
N PHE A 96 -13.36 5.13 11.27
CA PHE A 96 -14.06 6.29 11.79
C PHE A 96 -15.00 6.94 10.77
N ALA A 97 -14.93 6.59 9.49
CA ALA A 97 -15.69 7.29 8.44
C ALA A 97 -17.09 6.71 8.27
N SER A 98 -18.05 7.57 7.98
CA SER A 98 -19.40 7.19 7.53
C SER A 98 -19.51 7.14 6.00
N SER A 99 -18.60 7.84 5.31
CA SER A 99 -18.53 7.93 3.85
C SER A 99 -17.09 7.86 3.37
N PRO A 100 -16.79 7.23 2.20
CA PRO A 100 -15.42 7.15 1.72
C PRO A 100 -14.77 8.51 1.47
N ILE A 101 -15.55 9.57 1.22
CA ILE A 101 -15.02 10.93 1.02
C ILE A 101 -14.48 11.56 2.31
N GLU A 102 -14.76 10.98 3.48
CA GLU A 102 -14.25 11.44 4.76
C GLU A 102 -12.85 10.89 5.05
N THR A 103 -12.36 9.96 4.23
CA THR A 103 -11.09 9.26 4.43
C THR A 103 -10.05 9.69 3.41
N VAL A 104 -8.97 10.30 3.91
CA VAL A 104 -7.75 10.55 3.13
C VAL A 104 -6.71 9.48 3.47
N ASN A 105 -6.53 8.51 2.58
CA ASN A 105 -5.53 7.46 2.71
C ASN A 105 -4.16 7.96 2.22
N TYR A 106 -3.12 7.74 3.02
CA TYR A 106 -1.76 8.18 2.72
C TYR A 106 -0.73 7.26 3.39
N VAL A 107 0.50 7.29 2.88
CA VAL A 107 1.68 6.67 3.53
C VAL A 107 2.78 7.69 3.82
N SER A 108 2.71 8.89 3.26
CA SER A 108 3.73 9.93 3.38
C SER A 108 3.09 11.30 3.25
N ALA A 109 3.69 12.28 3.92
CA ALA A 109 3.27 13.67 3.92
C ALA A 109 4.51 14.56 4.05
N HIS A 110 4.29 15.86 4.28
CA HIS A 110 5.37 16.82 4.44
C HIS A 110 6.06 16.69 5.80
N ASP A 111 5.31 16.32 6.84
CA ASP A 111 5.79 15.96 8.17
C ASP A 111 6.27 14.52 8.21
N ASN A 112 7.18 14.23 9.14
CA ASN A 112 7.86 12.94 9.28
C ASN A 112 8.80 12.64 8.09
N GLU A 113 9.39 11.45 8.08
CA GLU A 113 10.26 10.99 7.00
C GLU A 113 9.47 10.84 5.69
N THR A 114 10.15 11.06 4.56
CA THR A 114 9.58 10.73 3.24
C THR A 114 9.34 9.23 3.09
N LEU A 115 8.54 8.82 2.09
CA LEU A 115 8.32 7.39 1.82
C LEU A 115 9.64 6.66 1.53
N PHE A 116 10.55 7.26 0.75
CA PHE A 116 11.82 6.63 0.45
C PHE A 116 12.71 6.50 1.70
N ASP A 117 12.74 7.54 2.53
CA ASP A 117 13.53 7.56 3.76
C ASP A 117 13.02 6.52 4.76
N ILE A 118 11.70 6.48 5.00
CA ILE A 118 11.11 5.54 5.98
C ILE A 118 11.26 4.08 5.53
N VAL A 119 11.14 3.80 4.24
CA VAL A 119 11.45 2.48 3.67
C VAL A 119 12.92 2.14 3.88
N SER A 120 13.82 3.08 3.63
CA SER A 120 15.26 2.87 3.75
C SER A 120 15.72 2.64 5.19
N ILE A 121 15.06 3.25 6.18
CA ILE A 121 15.41 3.02 7.59
C ILE A 121 14.81 1.73 8.16
N LYS A 122 13.59 1.39 7.78
CA LYS A 122 12.85 0.24 8.32
C LYS A 122 13.15 -1.09 7.65
N THR A 123 13.60 -1.10 6.41
CA THR A 123 13.98 -2.35 5.73
C THR A 123 15.35 -2.86 6.20
N PRO A 124 15.66 -4.15 6.03
CA PRO A 124 17.00 -4.69 6.30
C PRO A 124 18.08 -3.91 5.54
N MET A 125 19.28 -3.80 6.13
CA MET A 125 20.36 -3.02 5.51
C MET A 125 20.89 -3.67 4.23
N ASP A 126 20.84 -5.00 4.14
CA ASP A 126 21.43 -5.82 3.07
C ASP A 126 20.58 -5.91 1.79
N ILE A 127 19.35 -5.38 1.77
CA ILE A 127 18.59 -5.30 0.52
C ILE A 127 19.10 -4.16 -0.37
N GLY A 128 19.06 -4.36 -1.69
CA GLY A 128 19.47 -3.34 -2.66
C GLY A 128 18.41 -2.26 -2.91
N VAL A 129 18.82 -1.13 -3.50
CA VAL A 129 17.92 -0.02 -3.85
C VAL A 129 16.76 -0.43 -4.76
N ALA A 130 16.97 -1.35 -5.70
CA ALA A 130 15.91 -1.85 -6.57
C ALA A 130 14.75 -2.48 -5.78
N GLU A 131 15.05 -3.20 -4.70
CA GLU A 131 13.99 -3.75 -3.82
C GLU A 131 13.27 -2.65 -3.05
N ARG A 132 13.99 -1.63 -2.55
CA ARG A 132 13.39 -0.47 -1.88
C ARG A 132 12.48 0.30 -2.82
N CYS A 133 12.84 0.44 -4.10
CA CYS A 133 11.98 1.06 -5.11
C CYS A 133 10.66 0.28 -5.27
N ARG A 134 10.72 -1.06 -5.30
CA ARG A 134 9.48 -1.89 -5.33
C ARG A 134 8.64 -1.72 -4.07
N ILE A 135 9.25 -1.57 -2.90
CA ILE A 135 8.53 -1.31 -1.65
C ILE A 135 7.85 0.07 -1.67
N ASN A 136 8.50 1.09 -2.23
CA ASN A 136 7.88 2.41 -2.46
C ASN A 136 6.66 2.29 -3.41
N TYR A 137 6.80 1.53 -4.50
CA TYR A 137 5.68 1.23 -5.41
C TYR A 137 4.54 0.48 -4.71
N LEU A 138 4.84 -0.53 -3.88
CA LEU A 138 3.81 -1.25 -3.12
C LEU A 138 3.02 -0.29 -2.23
N ALA A 139 3.72 0.55 -1.46
CA ALA A 139 3.09 1.51 -0.56
C ALA A 139 2.16 2.47 -1.30
N THR A 140 2.63 3.06 -2.40
CA THR A 140 1.82 3.97 -3.23
C THR A 140 0.68 3.24 -3.95
N SER A 141 0.86 1.97 -4.36
CA SER A 141 -0.18 1.19 -5.04
C SER A 141 -1.38 0.87 -4.14
N VAL A 142 -1.15 0.55 -2.86
CA VAL A 142 -2.23 0.32 -1.90
C VAL A 142 -3.08 1.59 -1.74
N ILE A 143 -2.42 2.76 -1.66
CA ILE A 143 -3.11 4.05 -1.56
C ILE A 143 -3.85 4.38 -2.86
N ALA A 144 -3.19 4.25 -4.02
CA ALA A 144 -3.77 4.54 -5.32
C ALA A 144 -4.98 3.65 -5.67
N LEU A 145 -5.00 2.40 -5.21
CA LEU A 145 -6.07 1.44 -5.51
C LEU A 145 -7.11 1.30 -4.38
N SER A 146 -6.96 2.06 -3.29
CA SER A 146 -7.94 2.12 -2.20
C SER A 146 -9.21 2.89 -2.58
N GLN A 147 -10.34 2.53 -1.97
CA GLN A 147 -11.51 3.41 -1.89
C GLN A 147 -11.19 4.63 -1.02
N GLY A 148 -12.00 5.68 -1.16
CA GLY A 148 -11.75 6.97 -0.52
C GLY A 148 -10.82 7.87 -1.34
N ILE A 149 -10.15 8.81 -0.67
CA ILE A 149 -9.33 9.85 -1.29
C ILE A 149 -7.84 9.47 -1.11
N PRO A 150 -7.11 9.10 -2.18
CA PRO A 150 -5.67 8.91 -2.10
C PRO A 150 -4.96 10.25 -1.97
N PHE A 151 -3.96 10.31 -1.10
CA PHE A 151 -3.05 11.43 -0.97
C PHE A 151 -1.61 10.95 -1.16
N PHE A 152 -0.84 11.74 -1.91
CA PHE A 152 0.56 11.48 -2.20
C PHE A 152 1.38 12.72 -1.87
N HIS A 153 2.51 12.51 -1.19
CA HIS A 153 3.46 13.57 -0.94
C HIS A 153 4.26 13.84 -2.23
N SER A 154 4.48 15.10 -2.57
CA SER A 154 5.28 15.46 -3.75
C SER A 154 6.67 14.84 -3.64
N GLY A 155 6.97 13.94 -4.57
CA GLY A 155 8.21 13.19 -4.60
C GLY A 155 8.08 11.69 -4.33
N ASP A 156 6.92 11.19 -3.88
CA ASP A 156 6.67 9.75 -3.74
C ASP A 156 6.92 9.02 -5.08
N GLU A 157 6.57 9.66 -6.19
CA GLU A 157 6.71 9.15 -7.56
C GLU A 157 8.14 9.16 -8.09
N ILE A 158 9.06 9.88 -7.43
CA ILE A 158 10.47 10.03 -7.82
C ILE A 158 11.43 9.69 -6.69
N LEU A 159 10.99 8.86 -5.73
CA LEU A 159 11.80 8.35 -4.61
C LEU A 159 12.41 9.47 -3.74
N ARG A 160 11.75 10.63 -3.63
CA ARG A 160 12.29 11.80 -2.92
C ARG A 160 12.74 11.43 -1.51
N SER A 161 13.94 11.89 -1.19
CA SER A 161 14.55 11.81 0.13
C SER A 161 14.74 13.21 0.71
N LYS A 162 14.71 13.32 2.03
CA LYS A 162 15.19 14.47 2.80
C LYS A 162 16.44 14.12 3.60
N SER A 163 17.20 13.12 3.14
CA SER A 163 18.34 12.55 3.84
C SER A 163 17.99 12.10 5.26
N LEU A 164 16.82 11.47 5.42
CA LEU A 164 16.25 10.99 6.70
C LEU A 164 15.89 12.11 7.70
N ASP A 165 15.65 13.35 7.24
CA ASP A 165 15.07 14.39 8.08
C ASP A 165 13.60 14.11 8.38
N ARG A 166 13.25 13.96 9.66
CA ARG A 166 11.87 13.70 10.10
C ARG A 166 11.02 14.97 10.23
N ASP A 167 11.61 16.15 10.26
CA ASP A 167 10.86 17.40 10.47
C ASP A 167 11.60 18.55 9.80
N SER A 168 11.41 18.63 8.48
CA SER A 168 12.21 19.47 7.59
C SER A 168 11.66 20.88 7.39
N TYR A 169 10.77 21.35 8.27
CA TYR A 169 10.07 22.63 8.13
C TYR A 169 11.01 23.84 7.98
N ASN A 170 12.20 23.77 8.60
CA ASN A 170 13.22 24.82 8.56
C ASN A 170 14.60 24.29 8.12
N SER A 171 14.62 23.21 7.34
CA SER A 171 15.87 22.59 6.85
C SER A 171 16.34 23.15 5.49
N GLY A 172 15.70 24.22 5.03
CA GLY A 172 16.05 24.94 3.80
C GLY A 172 15.92 24.11 2.52
N ASP A 173 16.36 24.69 1.41
CA ASP A 173 16.30 24.04 0.08
C ASP A 173 17.15 22.79 0.00
N TRP A 174 18.27 22.74 0.74
CA TRP A 174 19.24 21.65 0.69
C TRP A 174 18.61 20.29 1.02
N PHE A 175 17.94 20.18 2.17
CA PHE A 175 17.29 18.93 2.57
C PHE A 175 15.92 18.73 1.91
N ASN A 176 15.24 19.80 1.48
CA ASN A 176 13.90 19.71 0.90
C ASN A 176 13.87 19.60 -0.64
N ARG A 177 15.03 19.58 -1.31
CA ARG A 177 15.18 19.62 -2.77
C ARG A 177 14.23 18.64 -3.49
N LEU A 178 13.58 19.16 -4.53
CA LEU A 178 12.89 18.38 -5.57
C LEU A 178 13.69 18.52 -6.86
N ASP A 179 14.18 17.41 -7.40
CA ASP A 179 15.02 17.39 -8.59
C ASP A 179 14.25 16.87 -9.80
N PHE A 180 13.63 17.77 -10.56
CA PHE A 180 12.92 17.43 -11.80
C PHE A 180 13.85 17.15 -12.98
N THR A 181 15.19 17.19 -12.80
CA THR A 181 16.12 16.63 -13.79
C THR A 181 16.22 15.11 -13.66
N TYR A 182 15.70 14.54 -12.56
CA TYR A 182 15.71 13.13 -12.20
C TYR A 182 17.12 12.54 -12.01
N ASN A 183 18.14 13.38 -11.80
CA ASN A 183 19.52 12.94 -11.62
C ASN A 183 19.83 12.53 -10.17
N SER A 184 19.03 12.97 -9.22
CA SER A 184 19.16 12.63 -7.81
C SER A 184 17.79 12.63 -7.15
N ASN A 185 17.60 11.77 -6.15
CA ASN A 185 16.44 11.83 -5.27
C ASN A 185 16.71 12.59 -3.97
N ASN A 186 17.89 13.21 -3.83
CA ASN A 186 18.38 13.90 -2.62
C ASN A 186 18.83 12.99 -1.45
N TRP A 187 19.02 11.67 -1.66
CA TRP A 187 19.54 10.76 -0.64
C TRP A 187 21.04 10.94 -0.37
N GLY A 188 21.41 11.00 0.91
CA GLY A 188 22.81 11.04 1.33
C GLY A 188 23.48 12.38 1.06
N VAL A 189 22.77 13.48 1.33
CA VAL A 189 23.29 14.87 1.23
C VAL A 189 23.79 15.42 2.57
N GLY A 190 24.06 14.53 3.52
CA GLY A 190 24.52 14.85 4.87
C GLY A 190 23.54 14.39 5.95
N LEU A 191 24.01 14.39 7.21
CA LEU A 191 23.14 14.15 8.35
C LEU A 191 22.11 15.30 8.46
N PRO A 192 20.83 14.99 8.69
CA PRO A 192 19.78 16.00 8.81
C PRO A 192 19.94 16.82 10.09
N PRO A 193 19.34 18.03 10.18
CA PRO A 193 19.60 18.97 11.27
C PRO A 193 19.43 18.38 12.67
N ARG A 194 20.37 18.75 13.56
CA ARG A 194 20.52 18.19 14.92
C ARG A 194 19.24 18.27 15.74
N GLU A 195 18.57 19.43 15.72
CA GLU A 195 17.43 19.76 16.59
C GLU A 195 16.37 18.66 16.61
N LYS A 196 16.06 18.07 15.44
CA LYS A 196 15.03 17.05 15.31
C LYS A 196 15.60 15.65 15.20
N ASN A 197 16.84 15.47 14.73
CA ASN A 197 17.31 14.18 14.21
C ASN A 197 18.48 13.55 14.98
N GLU A 198 19.14 14.26 15.89
CA GLU A 198 20.40 13.80 16.53
C GLU A 198 20.28 12.40 17.16
N LYS A 199 19.15 12.11 17.81
CA LYS A 199 18.90 10.80 18.46
C LYS A 199 18.95 9.62 17.50
N SER A 200 18.68 9.85 16.22
CA SER A 200 18.64 8.82 15.18
C SER A 200 19.92 8.80 14.33
N TRP A 201 20.87 9.73 14.53
CA TRP A 201 22.06 9.84 13.67
C TRP A 201 22.91 8.56 13.62
N SER A 202 23.01 7.82 14.73
CA SER A 202 23.73 6.54 14.75
C SER A 202 23.10 5.48 13.83
N LEU A 203 21.79 5.54 13.60
CA LEU A 203 21.07 4.69 12.66
C LEU A 203 21.14 5.22 11.22
N ILE A 204 21.12 6.55 11.07
CA ILE A 204 21.11 7.24 9.77
C ILE A 204 22.47 7.19 9.09
N GLN A 205 23.55 7.51 9.81
CA GLN A 205 24.90 7.65 9.26
C GLN A 205 25.37 6.45 8.43
N PRO A 206 25.28 5.18 8.91
CA PRO A 206 25.72 4.05 8.10
C PRO A 206 24.91 3.87 6.81
N ARG A 207 23.61 4.21 6.82
CA ARG A 207 22.72 4.11 5.64
C ARG A 207 23.04 5.18 4.59
N LEU A 208 23.31 6.42 5.03
CA LEU A 208 23.69 7.50 4.12
C LEU A 208 25.07 7.28 3.50
N ALA A 209 25.98 6.60 4.22
CA ALA A 209 27.33 6.30 3.75
C ALA A 209 27.38 5.12 2.76
N ASP A 210 26.37 4.24 2.76
CA ASP A 210 26.33 3.07 1.89
C ASP A 210 25.80 3.44 0.49
N PRO A 211 26.61 3.31 -0.58
CA PRO A 211 26.19 3.62 -1.94
C PRO A 211 25.05 2.72 -2.45
N SER A 212 24.84 1.53 -1.87
CA SER A 212 23.78 0.60 -2.26
C SER A 212 22.36 1.11 -1.96
N PHE A 213 22.24 2.16 -1.14
CA PHE A 213 20.98 2.83 -0.83
C PHE A 213 20.61 3.92 -1.84
N ARG A 214 21.57 4.43 -2.63
CA ARG A 214 21.35 5.61 -3.48
C ARG A 214 20.71 5.22 -4.83
N PRO A 215 19.47 5.67 -5.13
CA PRO A 215 18.85 5.41 -6.42
C PRO A 215 19.60 6.10 -7.55
N GLN A 216 19.67 5.42 -8.69
CA GLN A 216 20.15 6.00 -9.94
C GLN A 216 18.99 6.65 -10.69
N ARG A 217 19.31 7.45 -11.72
CA ARG A 217 18.32 8.06 -12.60
C ARG A 217 17.33 7.05 -13.19
N SER A 218 17.80 5.85 -13.55
CA SER A 218 16.93 4.78 -14.06
C SER A 218 15.90 4.31 -13.04
N ASP A 219 16.27 4.22 -11.76
CA ASP A 219 15.37 3.81 -10.68
C ASP A 219 14.27 4.86 -10.45
N ILE A 220 14.65 6.14 -10.49
CA ILE A 220 13.73 7.28 -10.34
C ILE A 220 12.72 7.30 -11.50
N LEU A 221 13.19 7.20 -12.74
CA LEU A 221 12.31 7.20 -13.92
C LEU A 221 11.40 5.97 -13.98
N ALA A 222 11.90 4.78 -13.60
CA ALA A 222 11.09 3.58 -13.53
C ALA A 222 10.00 3.68 -12.43
N THR A 223 10.33 4.29 -11.29
CA THR A 223 9.35 4.54 -10.22
C THR A 223 8.27 5.51 -10.70
N MET A 224 8.65 6.56 -11.41
CA MET A 224 7.72 7.54 -11.97
C MET A 224 6.78 6.89 -13.01
N ASP A 225 7.29 6.08 -13.93
CA ASP A 225 6.44 5.38 -14.91
C ASP A 225 5.45 4.44 -14.22
N ASN A 226 5.92 3.65 -13.25
CA ASN A 226 5.05 2.77 -12.46
C ASN A 226 3.99 3.55 -11.68
N PHE A 227 4.32 4.71 -11.11
CA PHE A 227 3.36 5.57 -10.43
C PHE A 227 2.30 6.11 -11.40
N LEU A 228 2.70 6.56 -12.60
CA LEU A 228 1.75 6.97 -13.64
C LEU A 228 0.84 5.82 -14.07
N ASN A 229 1.37 4.61 -14.18
CA ASN A 229 0.59 3.41 -14.48
C ASN A 229 -0.46 3.12 -13.39
N LEU A 230 -0.11 3.27 -12.10
CA LEU A 230 -1.08 3.15 -10.99
C LEU A 230 -2.23 4.16 -11.11
N LEU A 231 -1.91 5.43 -11.41
CA LEU A 231 -2.94 6.45 -11.58
C LEU A 231 -3.84 6.13 -12.79
N ARG A 232 -3.25 5.72 -13.92
CA ARG A 232 -4.02 5.31 -15.09
C ARG A 232 -4.96 4.14 -14.78
N ILE A 233 -4.53 3.16 -13.96
CA ILE A 233 -5.39 2.05 -13.50
C ILE A 233 -6.52 2.55 -12.59
N ARG A 234 -6.22 3.42 -11.61
CA ARG A 234 -7.27 3.98 -10.75
C ARG A 234 -8.38 4.67 -11.57
N TYR A 235 -7.99 5.38 -12.62
CA TYR A 235 -8.91 6.13 -13.47
C TYR A 235 -9.46 5.32 -14.65
N SER A 236 -8.99 4.09 -14.91
CA SER A 236 -9.54 3.23 -15.96
C SER A 236 -10.92 2.68 -15.60
N SER A 237 -11.25 2.62 -14.30
CA SER A 237 -12.53 2.10 -13.81
C SER A 237 -13.16 2.99 -12.73
N PRO A 238 -14.48 3.22 -12.76
CA PRO A 238 -15.19 3.85 -11.64
C PRO A 238 -15.25 2.95 -10.40
N LEU A 239 -14.97 1.65 -10.51
CA LEU A 239 -15.02 0.70 -9.39
C LEU A 239 -13.96 1.00 -8.32
N PHE A 240 -12.83 1.62 -8.67
CA PHE A 240 -11.84 2.09 -7.69
C PHE A 240 -12.28 3.34 -6.91
N ARG A 241 -13.40 3.97 -7.29
CA ARG A 241 -13.83 5.30 -6.81
C ARG A 241 -15.32 5.32 -6.48
N LEU A 242 -15.79 4.30 -5.75
CA LEU A 242 -17.17 4.22 -5.30
C LEU A 242 -17.49 5.38 -4.35
N ARG A 243 -18.67 5.98 -4.51
CA ARG A 243 -19.00 7.26 -3.87
C ARG A 243 -19.69 7.13 -2.52
N THR A 244 -20.19 5.94 -2.17
CA THR A 244 -21.00 5.74 -0.96
C THR A 244 -20.58 4.50 -0.20
N ALA A 245 -20.79 4.53 1.12
CA ALA A 245 -20.53 3.39 1.98
C ALA A 245 -21.31 2.14 1.53
N ASN A 246 -22.58 2.31 1.14
CA ASN A 246 -23.40 1.20 0.65
C ASN A 246 -22.82 0.58 -0.64
N ALA A 247 -22.34 1.40 -1.58
CA ALA A 247 -21.71 0.86 -2.80
C ALA A 247 -20.46 0.04 -2.47
N ILE A 248 -19.63 0.52 -1.53
CA ILE A 248 -18.43 -0.21 -1.08
C ILE A 248 -18.82 -1.50 -0.36
N GLN A 249 -19.76 -1.44 0.59
CA GLN A 249 -20.26 -2.61 1.33
C GLN A 249 -20.81 -3.69 0.38
N GLN A 250 -21.45 -3.30 -0.72
CA GLN A 250 -22.02 -4.25 -1.66
C GLN A 250 -21.00 -4.86 -2.61
N ARG A 251 -19.94 -4.13 -2.96
CA ARG A 251 -19.05 -4.47 -4.10
C ARG A 251 -17.65 -4.90 -3.71
N VAL A 252 -17.12 -4.40 -2.60
CA VAL A 252 -15.73 -4.65 -2.17
C VAL A 252 -15.68 -5.87 -1.26
N ARG A 253 -14.79 -6.81 -1.56
CA ARG A 253 -14.53 -8.00 -0.74
C ARG A 253 -13.04 -8.23 -0.60
N PHE A 254 -12.63 -8.82 0.52
CA PHE A 254 -11.27 -9.31 0.71
C PHE A 254 -11.26 -10.83 0.85
N HIS A 255 -10.29 -11.48 0.22
CA HIS A 255 -10.30 -12.94 0.05
C HIS A 255 -9.22 -13.66 0.85
N ASN A 256 -8.15 -12.97 1.23
CA ASN A 256 -7.08 -13.56 2.06
C ASN A 256 -7.24 -13.11 3.51
N THR A 257 -8.18 -13.74 4.21
CA THR A 257 -8.62 -13.38 5.58
C THR A 257 -8.61 -14.59 6.52
N GLY A 258 -8.89 -14.37 7.80
CA GLY A 258 -8.98 -15.44 8.80
C GLY A 258 -7.62 -15.96 9.31
N PRO A 259 -7.65 -16.98 10.20
CA PRO A 259 -6.48 -17.43 10.94
C PRO A 259 -5.42 -18.13 10.07
N SER A 260 -5.82 -18.59 8.88
CA SER A 260 -4.96 -19.29 7.92
C SER A 260 -4.52 -18.39 6.76
N LEU A 261 -4.64 -17.06 6.90
CA LEU A 261 -4.25 -16.11 5.86
C LEU A 261 -2.79 -16.29 5.41
N ALA A 262 -2.53 -16.01 4.13
CA ALA A 262 -1.19 -15.89 3.60
C ALA A 262 -0.59 -14.54 3.99
N TYR A 263 0.42 -14.54 4.84
CA TYR A 263 1.01 -13.30 5.36
C TYR A 263 1.70 -12.49 4.27
N GLY A 264 1.51 -11.18 4.29
CA GLY A 264 2.07 -10.28 3.29
C GLY A 264 1.27 -10.21 2.00
N VAL A 265 0.08 -10.81 1.94
CA VAL A 265 -0.75 -10.81 0.73
C VAL A 265 -2.12 -10.18 1.04
N ILE A 266 -2.52 -9.17 0.27
CA ILE A 266 -3.89 -8.64 0.32
C ILE A 266 -4.55 -8.93 -1.02
N VAL A 267 -5.76 -9.48 -1.00
CA VAL A 267 -6.54 -9.78 -2.20
C VAL A 267 -7.88 -9.09 -2.08
N MET A 268 -8.05 -7.99 -2.80
CA MET A 268 -9.28 -7.20 -2.85
C MET A 268 -9.99 -7.47 -4.17
N SER A 269 -11.28 -7.74 -4.15
CA SER A 269 -12.10 -7.71 -5.36
C SER A 269 -13.12 -6.58 -5.32
N ILE A 270 -13.49 -6.09 -6.49
CA ILE A 270 -14.56 -5.13 -6.67
C ILE A 270 -15.49 -5.65 -7.76
N GLU A 271 -16.73 -5.95 -7.37
CA GLU A 271 -17.76 -6.47 -8.26
C GLU A 271 -18.56 -5.33 -8.90
N ASP A 272 -18.88 -5.49 -10.19
CA ASP A 272 -19.84 -4.64 -10.86
C ASP A 272 -21.14 -5.36 -11.21
N GLY A 273 -22.21 -4.57 -11.34
CA GLY A 273 -23.51 -5.05 -11.78
C GLY A 273 -23.61 -5.26 -13.28
N HIS A 274 -24.79 -5.66 -13.75
CA HIS A 274 -25.09 -5.78 -15.17
C HIS A 274 -26.40 -5.06 -15.47
N ASP A 275 -26.40 -4.19 -16.48
CA ASP A 275 -27.60 -3.46 -16.84
C ASP A 275 -28.72 -4.39 -17.28
N GLY A 276 -29.92 -4.19 -16.72
CA GLY A 276 -31.08 -5.03 -17.00
C GLY A 276 -31.15 -6.34 -16.20
N PHE A 277 -30.19 -6.61 -15.30
CA PHE A 277 -30.26 -7.75 -14.38
C PHE A 277 -30.57 -7.30 -12.94
N PRO A 278 -31.33 -8.10 -12.16
CA PRO A 278 -31.51 -7.84 -10.74
C PRO A 278 -30.18 -7.84 -9.99
N GLY A 279 -30.01 -6.94 -9.02
CA GLY A 279 -28.84 -6.88 -8.16
C GLY A 279 -28.14 -5.53 -8.21
N LEU A 280 -26.81 -5.55 -8.35
CA LEU A 280 -25.99 -4.34 -8.44
C LEU A 280 -26.26 -3.61 -9.76
N SER A 281 -26.26 -2.28 -9.72
CA SER A 281 -26.26 -1.46 -10.94
C SER A 281 -24.92 -1.60 -11.68
N GLN A 282 -24.92 -1.52 -13.00
CA GLN A 282 -23.68 -1.40 -13.75
C GLN A 282 -23.07 0.00 -13.56
N LEU A 283 -21.79 0.07 -13.23
CA LEU A 283 -21.04 1.32 -13.08
C LEU A 283 -19.95 1.47 -14.15
N ASP A 284 -19.33 0.36 -14.51
CA ASP A 284 -18.22 0.27 -15.45
C ASP A 284 -18.70 -0.41 -16.74
N SER A 285 -18.54 0.26 -17.87
CA SER A 285 -18.92 -0.27 -19.19
C SER A 285 -17.89 -1.22 -19.80
N ILE A 286 -16.69 -1.31 -19.22
CA ILE A 286 -15.55 -2.06 -19.75
C ILE A 286 -15.32 -3.33 -18.93
N TYR A 287 -15.35 -3.24 -17.60
CA TYR A 287 -15.03 -4.35 -16.70
C TYR A 287 -16.22 -4.74 -15.83
N SER A 288 -16.48 -6.04 -15.69
CA SER A 288 -17.50 -6.58 -14.77
C SER A 288 -16.95 -6.91 -13.39
N PHE A 289 -15.63 -7.11 -13.29
CA PHE A 289 -14.98 -7.54 -12.06
C PHE A 289 -13.52 -7.11 -12.05
N ILE A 290 -13.03 -6.68 -10.88
CA ILE A 290 -11.62 -6.33 -10.68
C ILE A 290 -11.09 -7.10 -9.49
N VAL A 291 -9.86 -7.60 -9.58
CA VAL A 291 -9.10 -8.19 -8.47
C VAL A 291 -7.76 -7.47 -8.35
N VAL A 292 -7.45 -6.95 -7.16
CA VAL A 292 -6.15 -6.39 -6.81
C VAL A 292 -5.47 -7.37 -5.87
N VAL A 293 -4.29 -7.84 -6.24
CA VAL A 293 -3.42 -8.69 -5.42
C VAL A 293 -2.16 -7.92 -5.08
N VAL A 294 -1.98 -7.60 -3.80
CA VAL A 294 -0.78 -6.95 -3.26
C VAL A 294 0.08 -8.02 -2.60
N ASN A 295 1.23 -8.33 -3.19
CA ASN A 295 2.22 -9.23 -2.60
C ASN A 295 3.39 -8.42 -2.03
N ALA A 296 3.43 -8.23 -0.71
CA ALA A 296 4.53 -7.60 0.00
C ALA A 296 5.70 -8.56 0.32
N SER A 297 5.52 -9.86 0.10
CA SER A 297 6.54 -10.87 0.38
C SER A 297 7.75 -10.75 -0.55
N PRO A 298 8.96 -11.13 -0.08
CA PRO A 298 10.17 -11.18 -0.89
C PRO A 298 10.18 -12.36 -1.88
N GLN A 299 9.12 -13.18 -1.89
CA GLN A 299 8.94 -14.35 -2.75
C GLN A 299 7.66 -14.22 -3.59
N GLU A 300 7.59 -14.95 -4.70
CA GLU A 300 6.34 -15.14 -5.43
C GLU A 300 5.30 -15.83 -4.55
N VAL A 301 4.03 -15.47 -4.73
CA VAL A 301 2.91 -16.10 -4.02
C VAL A 301 1.91 -16.64 -5.04
N SER A 302 1.36 -17.81 -4.73
CA SER A 302 0.21 -18.37 -5.43
C SER A 302 -0.98 -18.38 -4.47
N PHE A 303 -2.00 -17.61 -4.78
CA PHE A 303 -3.21 -17.49 -3.97
C PHE A 303 -4.39 -18.13 -4.69
N VAL A 304 -4.99 -19.16 -4.07
CA VAL A 304 -6.14 -19.88 -4.62
C VAL A 304 -7.41 -19.38 -3.96
N SER A 305 -8.38 -18.96 -4.77
CA SER A 305 -9.72 -18.63 -4.31
C SER A 305 -10.78 -19.42 -5.08
N PRO A 306 -11.45 -20.41 -4.44
CA PRO A 306 -12.51 -21.17 -5.09
C PRO A 306 -13.67 -20.31 -5.60
N SER A 307 -13.99 -19.19 -4.93
CA SER A 307 -15.03 -18.24 -5.38
C SER A 307 -14.66 -17.50 -6.67
N MET A 308 -13.40 -17.58 -7.08
CA MET A 308 -12.86 -16.99 -8.31
C MET A 308 -12.59 -18.03 -9.38
N GLN A 309 -12.99 -19.29 -9.22
CA GLN A 309 -12.85 -20.29 -10.27
C GLN A 309 -13.72 -19.95 -11.49
N SER A 310 -13.23 -20.33 -12.67
CA SER A 310 -13.93 -20.20 -13.95
C SER A 310 -14.31 -18.76 -14.35
N ARG A 311 -13.73 -17.74 -13.71
CA ARG A 311 -13.84 -16.35 -14.18
C ARG A 311 -12.94 -16.13 -15.40
N ASN A 312 -13.23 -15.08 -16.16
CA ASN A 312 -12.43 -14.69 -17.32
C ASN A 312 -11.52 -13.49 -17.00
N LEU A 313 -10.69 -13.65 -15.96
CA LEU A 313 -9.78 -12.61 -15.50
C LEU A 313 -8.49 -12.61 -16.33
N GLN A 314 -8.05 -11.41 -16.70
CA GLN A 314 -6.77 -11.17 -17.37
C GLN A 314 -6.00 -10.06 -16.64
N LEU A 315 -4.68 -10.00 -16.82
CA LEU A 315 -3.89 -8.91 -16.25
C LEU A 315 -4.37 -7.58 -16.84
N HIS A 316 -4.39 -6.52 -16.04
CA HIS A 316 -4.87 -5.22 -16.49
C HIS A 316 -4.00 -4.75 -17.68
N PRO A 317 -4.58 -4.25 -18.80
CA PRO A 317 -3.81 -3.91 -20.01
C PRO A 317 -2.65 -2.95 -19.79
N ILE A 318 -2.81 -1.96 -18.89
CA ILE A 318 -1.72 -1.05 -18.46
C ILE A 318 -0.52 -1.83 -17.88
N GLN A 319 -0.74 -2.88 -17.09
CA GLN A 319 0.35 -3.69 -16.53
C GLN A 319 0.94 -4.66 -17.55
N GLU A 320 0.12 -5.20 -18.47
CA GLU A 320 0.62 -6.00 -19.60
C GLU A 320 1.58 -5.20 -20.50
N MET A 321 1.29 -3.91 -20.69
CA MET A 321 2.10 -2.97 -21.48
C MET A 321 3.17 -2.21 -20.66
N SER A 322 3.32 -2.49 -19.36
CA SER A 322 4.26 -1.79 -18.48
C SER A 322 5.72 -1.99 -18.91
N SER A 323 6.65 -1.13 -18.48
CA SER A 323 8.09 -1.45 -18.57
C SER A 323 8.58 -2.38 -17.46
N ASP A 324 7.76 -2.64 -16.43
CA ASP A 324 8.09 -3.56 -15.34
C ASP A 324 7.79 -5.01 -15.76
N ASP A 325 8.81 -5.74 -16.22
CA ASP A 325 8.65 -7.15 -16.62
C ASP A 325 8.20 -8.06 -15.48
N LEU A 326 8.44 -7.64 -14.23
CA LEU A 326 8.11 -8.40 -13.04
C LEU A 326 6.59 -8.43 -12.80
N VAL A 327 5.83 -7.37 -13.13
CA VAL A 327 4.36 -7.44 -13.04
C VAL A 327 3.74 -8.21 -14.20
N LYS A 328 4.35 -8.18 -15.40
CA LYS A 328 3.87 -8.93 -16.57
C LYS A 328 3.85 -10.43 -16.38
N SER A 329 4.71 -10.96 -15.51
CA SER A 329 4.72 -12.40 -15.22
C SER A 329 3.61 -12.82 -14.23
N SER A 330 2.77 -11.90 -13.76
CA SER A 330 1.59 -12.21 -12.96
C SER A 330 0.56 -12.97 -13.78
N LYS A 331 0.00 -14.04 -13.22
CA LYS A 331 -0.90 -14.95 -13.94
C LYS A 331 -2.15 -15.26 -13.13
N TYR A 332 -3.24 -15.53 -13.85
CA TYR A 332 -4.46 -16.09 -13.31
C TYR A 332 -4.78 -17.41 -14.02
N GLU A 333 -5.03 -18.47 -13.26
CA GLU A 333 -5.42 -19.78 -13.75
C GLU A 333 -6.90 -20.05 -13.44
N ALA A 334 -7.75 -20.02 -14.48
CA ALA A 334 -9.20 -20.10 -14.34
C ALA A 334 -9.70 -21.43 -13.74
N SER A 335 -9.05 -22.57 -14.06
CA SER A 335 -9.41 -23.89 -13.53
C SER A 335 -9.33 -23.96 -12.02
N ALA A 336 -8.33 -23.32 -11.43
CA ALA A 336 -8.09 -23.33 -9.99
C ALA A 336 -8.63 -22.08 -9.28
N GLY A 337 -8.86 -20.98 -10.01
CA GLY A 337 -9.06 -19.66 -9.40
C GLY A 337 -7.78 -19.17 -8.71
N CYS A 338 -6.62 -19.49 -9.31
CA CYS A 338 -5.29 -19.26 -8.72
C CYS A 338 -4.64 -18.01 -9.31
N PHE A 339 -4.12 -17.14 -8.46
CA PHE A 339 -3.34 -15.96 -8.84
C PHE A 339 -1.88 -16.18 -8.45
N SER A 340 -0.98 -16.21 -9.43
CA SER A 340 0.47 -16.22 -9.20
C SER A 340 1.00 -14.80 -9.37
N VAL A 341 1.50 -14.22 -8.27
CA VAL A 341 1.95 -12.83 -8.22
C VAL A 341 3.39 -12.79 -7.70
N PRO A 342 4.34 -12.29 -8.51
CA PRO A 342 5.75 -12.22 -8.15
C PRO A 342 6.02 -11.41 -6.88
N ARG A 343 7.22 -11.58 -6.35
CA ARG A 343 7.69 -10.86 -5.15
C ARG A 343 7.48 -9.35 -5.29
N ARG A 344 7.14 -8.71 -4.18
CA ARG A 344 6.98 -7.25 -4.06
C ARG A 344 6.24 -6.59 -5.23
N THR A 345 5.06 -7.11 -5.53
CA THR A 345 4.29 -6.71 -6.71
C THR A 345 2.82 -6.52 -6.37
N THR A 346 2.23 -5.47 -6.91
CA THR A 346 0.78 -5.28 -6.94
C THR A 346 0.29 -5.57 -8.35
N ALA A 347 -0.47 -6.65 -8.51
CA ALA A 347 -1.07 -7.06 -9.77
C ALA A 347 -2.57 -6.77 -9.75
N VAL A 348 -3.08 -6.22 -10.84
CA VAL A 348 -4.50 -5.92 -11.04
C VAL A 348 -5.00 -6.80 -12.16
N PHE A 349 -5.98 -7.63 -11.87
CA PHE A 349 -6.67 -8.46 -12.85
C PHE A 349 -8.07 -7.90 -13.09
N VAL A 350 -8.53 -7.95 -14.32
CA VAL A 350 -9.83 -7.44 -14.75
C VAL A 350 -10.57 -8.49 -15.54
N GLU A 351 -11.90 -8.52 -15.39
CA GLU A 351 -12.79 -9.33 -16.23
C GLU A 351 -13.47 -8.39 -17.23
N PRO A 352 -13.07 -8.41 -18.52
CA PRO A 352 -13.73 -7.62 -19.54
C PRO A 352 -15.17 -8.06 -19.72
N ARG A 353 -16.07 -7.09 -19.92
CA ARG A 353 -17.44 -7.41 -20.33
C ARG A 353 -17.43 -8.04 -21.72
N LYS A 354 -18.25 -9.08 -21.90
CA LYS A 354 -18.57 -9.58 -23.24
C LYS A 354 -19.45 -8.51 -23.90
N ILE A 355 -18.91 -7.86 -24.94
CA ILE A 355 -19.65 -6.91 -25.79
C ILE A 355 -20.75 -7.66 -26.53
#